data_AF-A0A8C9NBH1-F1
#
_entry.id   AF-A0A8C9NBH1-F1
#
_cell.length_a   1.000
_cell.length_b   1.000
_cell.length_c   1.000
_cell.angle_alpha   90.00
_cell.angle_beta   90.00
_cell.angle_gamma   90.00
#
_symmetry.space_group_name_H-M   'P 1'
#
loop_
_entity.id
_entity.type
_entity.pdbx_description
1 polymer ?
#
loop_
_entity_poly.entity_id
_entity_poly.type
_entity_poly.pdbx_seq_one_letter_code
_entity_poly.pdbx_strand_id
1 'polypeptide(L)'
;MILWLKGVIFNVTTVDLKRKPADLQNLAPGTNPPFMTFDGEVKTDVNKIEEFLEEKLAPPRYPKLAPKHPESNSAGNDVFAKFSAFIKNPRKDANESRLEEGQVR
;
A
#
# COMPACT_ATOMS: atom_id res chain seq x y z
N MET A 1 3.94 6.65 2.40
CA MET A 1 5.39 6.89 2.63
C MET A 1 6.06 7.54 1.41
N ILE A 2 5.81 7.06 0.19
CA ILE A 2 6.41 7.56 -1.06
C ILE A 2 6.43 9.09 -1.18
N LEU A 3 5.29 9.77 -1.02
CA LEU A 3 5.20 11.24 -1.13
C LEU A 3 6.17 11.98 -0.18
N TRP A 4 6.33 11.46 1.04
CA TRP A 4 7.31 11.99 1.99
C TRP A 4 8.74 11.79 1.49
N LEU A 5 9.09 10.57 1.07
CA LEU A 5 10.43 10.24 0.56
C LEU A 5 10.79 11.02 -0.72
N LYS A 6 9.80 11.36 -1.55
CA LYS A 6 9.98 12.23 -2.72
C LYS A 6 10.26 13.68 -2.34
N GLY A 7 9.93 14.13 -1.12
CA GLY A 7 10.09 15.53 -0.71
C GLY A 7 9.17 16.50 -1.44
N VAL A 8 8.05 16.01 -2.00
CA VAL A 8 7.03 16.86 -2.62
C VAL A 8 6.15 17.49 -1.55
N ILE A 9 5.50 18.61 -1.85
CA ILE A 9 4.44 19.16 -1.02
C ILE A 9 3.15 18.38 -1.31
N PHE A 10 2.48 17.87 -0.28
CA PHE A 10 1.24 17.13 -0.41
C PHE A 10 0.35 17.32 0.82
N ASN A 11 -0.94 17.01 0.65
CA ASN A 11 -1.91 16.96 1.73
C ASN A 11 -2.36 15.52 1.98
N VAL A 12 -2.69 15.19 3.22
CA VAL A 12 -3.29 13.91 3.61
C VAL A 12 -4.66 14.18 4.19
N THR A 13 -5.69 13.64 3.55
CA THR A 13 -7.07 13.75 4.02
C THR A 13 -7.54 12.38 4.51
N THR A 14 -7.90 12.28 5.78
CA THR A 14 -8.49 11.07 6.35
C THR A 14 -9.97 10.97 5.96
N VAL A 15 -10.41 9.76 5.61
CA VAL A 15 -11.78 9.51 5.18
C VAL A 15 -12.51 8.66 6.20
N ASP A 16 -13.64 9.15 6.70
CA ASP A 16 -14.57 8.34 7.50
C ASP A 16 -15.41 7.46 6.58
N LEU A 17 -15.11 6.15 6.56
CA LEU A 17 -15.80 5.16 5.75
C LEU A 17 -17.26 4.93 6.15
N LYS A 18 -17.65 5.30 7.38
CA LYS A 18 -19.04 5.18 7.86
C LYS A 18 -19.89 6.35 7.39
N ARG A 19 -19.32 7.57 7.44
CA ARG A 19 -20.05 8.80 7.13
C ARG A 19 -20.01 9.18 5.64
N LYS A 20 -19.02 8.71 4.88
CA LYS A 20 -18.85 8.94 3.42
C LYS A 20 -19.25 10.37 2.99
N PRO A 21 -18.48 11.40 3.41
CA PRO A 21 -18.82 12.79 3.11
C PRO A 21 -19.04 13.02 1.61
N ALA A 22 -20.00 13.87 1.26
CA ALA A 22 -20.47 14.08 -0.12
C ALA A 22 -19.34 14.52 -1.07
N ASP A 23 -18.43 15.37 -0.61
CA ASP A 23 -17.28 15.84 -1.38
C ASP A 23 -16.38 14.68 -1.84
N LEU A 24 -16.29 13.63 -1.02
CA LEU A 24 -15.51 12.44 -1.36
C LEU A 24 -16.19 11.58 -2.42
N GLN A 25 -17.53 11.48 -2.37
CA GLN A 25 -18.27 10.79 -3.44
C GLN A 25 -18.12 11.51 -4.78
N ASN A 26 -18.11 12.85 -4.76
CA ASN A 26 -17.89 13.65 -5.96
C ASN A 26 -16.47 13.50 -6.50
N LEU A 27 -15.48 13.40 -5.59
CA LEU A 27 -14.08 13.26 -5.97
C LEU A 27 -13.76 11.87 -6.51
N ALA A 28 -14.20 10.79 -5.85
CA ALA A 28 -13.87 9.43 -6.23
C ALA A 28 -15.08 8.48 -6.00
N PRO A 29 -16.12 8.55 -6.85
CA PRO A 29 -17.34 7.79 -6.66
C PRO A 29 -17.07 6.28 -6.63
N GLY A 30 -17.52 5.61 -5.57
CA GLY A 30 -17.37 4.15 -5.42
C GLY A 30 -15.94 3.67 -5.13
N THR A 31 -14.96 4.57 -4.96
CA THR A 31 -13.57 4.19 -4.69
C THR A 31 -13.34 4.06 -3.18
N ASN A 32 -12.88 2.88 -2.75
CA ASN A 32 -12.39 2.72 -1.38
C ASN A 32 -11.00 3.35 -1.24
N PRO A 33 -10.73 4.11 -0.18
CA PRO A 33 -9.38 4.51 0.17
C PRO A 33 -8.43 3.29 0.27
N PRO A 34 -7.15 3.46 -0.04
CA PRO A 34 -6.49 4.69 -0.46
C PRO A 34 -6.68 5.03 -1.95
N PHE A 35 -6.77 6.33 -2.25
CA PHE A 35 -6.70 6.90 -3.60
C PHE A 35 -5.97 8.25 -3.51
N MET A 36 -5.58 8.79 -4.66
CA MET A 36 -4.85 10.07 -4.74
C MET A 36 -5.45 10.94 -5.84
N THR A 37 -5.40 12.25 -5.67
CA THR A 37 -5.68 13.21 -6.73
C THR A 37 -4.39 13.94 -7.12
N PHE A 38 -4.11 14.01 -8.41
CA PHE A 38 -2.96 14.73 -8.97
C PHE A 38 -3.43 15.59 -10.13
N ASP A 39 -3.20 16.90 -10.07
CA ASP A 39 -3.69 17.88 -11.06
C ASP A 39 -5.20 17.74 -11.38
N GLY A 40 -6.01 17.39 -10.37
CA GLY A 40 -7.45 17.17 -10.50
C GLY A 40 -7.86 15.78 -11.00
N GLU A 41 -6.93 14.95 -11.47
CA GLU A 41 -7.21 13.58 -11.87
C GLU A 41 -7.13 12.62 -10.68
N VAL A 42 -8.11 11.72 -10.59
CA VAL A 42 -8.17 10.70 -9.54
C VAL A 42 -7.42 9.46 -10.00
N LYS A 43 -6.48 9.02 -9.17
CA LYS A 43 -5.70 7.80 -9.33
C LYS A 43 -6.13 6.83 -8.23
N THR A 44 -6.49 5.63 -8.65
CA THR A 44 -6.91 4.51 -7.81
C THR A 44 -5.92 3.35 -8.00
N ASP A 45 -5.97 2.34 -7.12
CA ASP A 45 -5.00 1.24 -7.03
C ASP A 45 -3.63 1.70 -6.49
N VAL A 46 -3.21 1.12 -5.36
CA VAL A 46 -1.98 1.49 -4.66
C VAL A 46 -0.75 1.30 -5.55
N ASN A 47 -0.69 0.21 -6.31
CA ASN A 47 0.47 -0.13 -7.14
C ASN A 47 0.57 0.85 -8.31
N LYS A 48 -0.56 1.18 -8.94
CA LYS A 48 -0.59 2.16 -10.04
C LYS A 48 -0.25 3.57 -9.57
N ILE A 49 -0.68 3.94 -8.36
CA ILE A 49 -0.30 5.22 -7.74
C ILE A 49 1.21 5.27 -7.50
N GLU A 50 1.80 4.19 -6.99
CA GLU A 50 3.24 4.07 -6.80
C GLU A 50 4.01 4.24 -8.12
N GLU A 51 3.64 3.49 -9.16
CA GLU A 51 4.26 3.56 -10.49
C GLU A 51 4.16 4.98 -11.06
N PHE A 52 2.97 5.59 -11.00
CA PHE A 52 2.75 6.96 -11.46
C PHE A 52 3.60 7.98 -10.72
N LEU A 53 3.74 7.87 -9.39
CA LEU A 53 4.55 8.78 -8.60
C LEU A 53 6.05 8.62 -8.89
N GLU A 54 6.52 7.39 -9.13
CA GLU A 54 7.91 7.14 -9.47
C GLU A 54 8.29 7.74 -10.84
N GLU A 55 7.39 7.63 -11.83
CA GLU A 55 7.56 8.22 -13.17
C GLU A 55 7.43 9.75 -13.16
N LYS A 56 6.38 10.28 -12.52
CA LYS A 56 6.07 11.72 -12.56
C LYS A 56 7.00 12.56 -11.69
N LEU A 57 7.40 12.05 -10.52
CA LEU A 57 8.30 12.73 -9.59
C LEU A 57 9.72 12.18 -9.74
N ALA A 58 10.36 12.56 -10.85
CA ALA A 58 11.68 12.05 -11.26
C ALA A 58 12.82 13.08 -11.08
N PRO A 59 14.10 12.64 -11.19
CA PRO A 59 15.26 13.52 -11.22
C PRO A 59 15.20 14.54 -12.39
N PRO A 60 15.87 15.70 -12.27
CA PRO A 60 16.75 16.12 -11.17
C PRO A 60 16.01 16.67 -9.95
N ARG A 61 14.68 16.88 -10.06
CA ARG A 61 13.90 17.57 -9.02
C ARG A 61 13.54 16.68 -7.83
N TYR A 62 13.34 15.39 -8.05
CA TYR A 62 12.94 14.44 -7.02
C TYR A 62 13.80 13.17 -7.08
N PRO A 63 14.07 12.50 -5.94
CA PRO A 63 14.90 11.30 -5.92
C PRO A 63 14.19 10.11 -6.57
N LYS A 64 14.95 9.22 -7.22
CA LYS A 64 14.47 7.90 -7.66
C LYS A 64 14.36 6.99 -6.43
N LEU A 65 13.22 6.33 -6.24
CA LEU A 65 12.97 5.47 -5.07
C LEU A 65 12.97 3.98 -5.43
N ALA A 66 12.82 3.62 -6.72
CA ALA A 66 12.85 2.24 -7.15
C ALA A 66 14.18 1.57 -6.76
N PRO A 67 14.14 0.36 -6.18
CA PRO A 67 15.34 -0.33 -5.73
C PRO A 67 16.23 -0.71 -6.90
N LYS A 68 17.54 -0.80 -6.63
CA LYS A 68 18.55 -1.22 -7.62
C LYS A 68 18.57 -2.74 -7.81
N HIS A 69 18.17 -3.47 -6.79
CA HIS A 69 18.22 -4.92 -6.69
C HIS A 69 16.81 -5.49 -6.84
N PRO A 70 16.51 -6.26 -7.91
CA PRO A 70 15.17 -6.80 -8.13
C PRO A 70 14.65 -7.67 -6.97
N GLU A 71 15.55 -8.38 -6.29
CA GLU A 71 15.25 -9.21 -5.11
C GLU A 71 14.66 -8.41 -3.94
N SER A 72 14.97 -7.11 -3.85
CA SER A 72 14.40 -6.23 -2.82
C SER A 72 12.88 -6.07 -2.95
N ASN A 73 12.32 -6.22 -4.16
CA ASN A 73 10.87 -6.09 -4.37
C ASN A 73 10.08 -7.32 -3.91
N SER A 74 10.71 -8.51 -3.90
CA SER A 74 10.06 -9.77 -3.59
C SER A 74 10.36 -10.30 -2.19
N ALA A 75 11.44 -9.82 -1.56
CA ALA A 75 11.80 -10.18 -0.20
C ALA A 75 10.64 -9.90 0.78
N GLY A 76 10.08 -10.96 1.37
CA GLY A 76 9.02 -10.87 2.37
C GLY A 76 7.60 -10.61 1.83
N ASN A 77 7.37 -10.73 0.52
CA ASN A 77 6.07 -10.49 -0.10
C ASN A 77 4.95 -11.43 0.40
N ASP A 78 5.30 -12.60 0.94
CA ASP A 78 4.38 -13.62 1.43
C ASP A 78 4.10 -13.51 2.95
N VAL A 79 4.88 -12.69 3.67
CA VAL A 79 4.82 -12.57 5.13
C VAL A 79 3.44 -12.09 5.58
N PHE A 80 2.89 -11.06 4.92
CA PHE A 80 1.58 -10.53 5.27
C PHE A 80 0.45 -11.54 5.04
N ALA A 81 0.53 -12.35 3.97
CA ALA A 81 -0.44 -13.39 3.68
C ALA A 81 -0.39 -14.51 4.73
N LYS A 82 0.82 -14.99 5.07
CA LYS A 82 1.05 -16.00 6.11
C LYS A 82 0.53 -15.51 7.48
N PHE A 83 0.88 -14.30 7.87
CA PHE A 83 0.40 -13.69 9.11
C PHE A 83 -1.12 -13.53 9.13
N SER A 84 -1.71 -13.05 8.03
CA SER A 84 -3.16 -12.92 7.91
C SER A 84 -3.88 -14.24 8.08
N ALA A 85 -3.35 -15.32 7.49
CA ALA A 85 -3.90 -16.66 7.65
C ALA A 85 -3.79 -17.14 9.11
N PHE A 86 -2.64 -16.92 9.75
CA PHE A 86 -2.40 -17.28 11.15
C PHE A 86 -3.41 -16.60 12.09
N ILE A 87 -3.54 -15.27 12.04
CA ILE A 87 -4.35 -14.51 13.00
C ILE A 87 -5.86 -14.69 12.78
N LYS A 88 -6.29 -14.95 11.54
CA LYS A 88 -7.70 -15.18 11.20
C LYS A 88 -8.13 -16.63 11.37
N ASN A 89 -7.21 -17.56 11.64
CA ASN A 89 -7.55 -18.96 11.83
C ASN A 89 -8.36 -19.13 13.14
N PRO A 90 -9.62 -19.59 13.07
CA PRO A 90 -10.43 -19.83 14.27
C PRO A 90 -9.90 -20.99 15.14
N ARG A 91 -9.10 -21.90 14.56
CA ARG A 91 -8.46 -23.04 15.26
C ARG A 91 -7.01 -22.70 15.60
N LYS A 92 -6.81 -22.15 16.79
CA LYS A 92 -5.48 -21.67 17.25
C LYS A 92 -4.49 -22.81 17.51
N ASP A 93 -4.98 -23.97 17.94
CA ASP A 93 -4.23 -25.22 18.12
C ASP A 93 -3.57 -25.69 16.82
N ALA A 94 -4.28 -25.57 15.69
CA ALA A 94 -3.75 -25.91 14.37
C ALA A 94 -2.66 -24.92 13.87
N ASN A 95 -2.47 -23.79 14.54
CA ASN A 95 -1.37 -22.89 14.23
C ASN A 95 -0.08 -23.29 14.95
N GLU A 96 -0.16 -23.78 16.19
CA GLU A 96 1.01 -24.23 16.97
C GLU A 96 1.70 -25.41 16.27
N SER A 97 0.93 -26.39 15.80
CA SER A 97 1.49 -27.53 15.04
C SER A 97 2.19 -27.12 13.74
N ARG A 98 1.67 -26.10 13.03
CA ARG A 98 2.29 -25.59 11.79
C ARG A 98 3.54 -24.74 12.03
N LEU A 99 3.66 -24.12 13.22
CA LEU A 99 4.86 -23.41 13.62
C LEU A 99 5.99 -24.39 13.97
N GLU A 100 5.67 -25.50 14.62
CA GLU A 100 6.62 -26.57 14.93
C GLU A 100 7.13 -27.26 13.66
N GLU A 101 6.27 -27.54 12.67
CA GLU A 101 6.69 -28.11 11.38
C GLU A 101 7.60 -27.16 10.56
N GLY A 102 7.45 -25.84 10.73
CA GLY A 102 8.26 -24.83 10.05
C GLY A 102 9.66 -24.63 10.63
N GLN A 103 9.94 -25.17 11.83
CA GLN A 103 11.25 -25.12 12.48
C GLN A 103 12.14 -26.34 12.17
N VAL A 104 11.62 -27.34 11.44
CA VAL A 104 12.34 -28.59 11.07
C VAL A 104 12.94 -28.52 9.66
N ARG A 105 13.20 -27.32 9.12
CA ARG A 105 13.88 -27.15 7.82
C ARG A 105 14.95 -26.07 7.86
#